data_AF-A0A7C6PEZ7-F1
#
_entry.id   AF-A0A7C6PEZ7-F1
#
_cell.length_a   1.000
_cell.length_b   1.000
_cell.length_c   1.000
_cell.angle_alpha   90.00
_cell.angle_beta   90.00
_cell.angle_gamma   90.00
#
_symmetry.space_group_name_H-M   'P 1'
#
loop_
_entity.id
_entity.type
_entity.pdbx_description
1 polymer ?
#
loop_
_entity_poly.entity_id
_entity_poly.type
_entity_poly.pdbx_seq_one_letter_code
_entity_poly.pdbx_strand_id
1 'polypeptide(L)'
;MDEHSTTSTVDEQLDQRKTKKSRIDLEGPLWKGILIFVLPLMLSNFLNSISGTISSIILGRMIGISALAAVSAFFPVFFFLVSFVIGIGGGSSVLIGQAFGAQEWKKVKVIVGTTLTSTFLLGLLLAIPGLLFTHNLLELTGTPADIIETSAGFARIIFLAMPVLFLFNV
;
A
#
# COMPACT_ATOMS: atom_id res chain seq x y z
N MET A 1 -44.92 -45.51 23.11
CA MET A 1 -44.42 -45.27 21.74
C MET A 1 -44.37 -43.78 21.59
N ASP A 2 -43.28 -43.17 22.07
CA ASP A 2 -43.07 -41.73 21.98
C ASP A 2 -41.61 -41.50 21.56
N GLU A 3 -41.37 -41.81 20.28
CA GLU A 3 -40.14 -41.57 19.51
C GLU A 3 -39.79 -40.07 19.35
N HIS A 4 -40.56 -39.18 19.97
CA HIS A 4 -40.45 -37.72 19.80
C HIS A 4 -39.47 -37.02 20.76
N SER A 5 -38.92 -37.73 21.75
CA SER A 5 -38.06 -37.13 22.78
C SER A 5 -36.55 -37.21 22.45
N THR A 6 -36.16 -38.03 21.48
CA THR A 6 -34.76 -38.32 21.14
C THR A 6 -34.24 -37.55 19.92
N THR A 7 -35.11 -36.96 19.10
CA THR A 7 -34.71 -36.16 17.92
C THR A 7 -34.30 -34.73 18.28
N SER A 8 -34.96 -34.12 19.28
CA SER A 8 -34.65 -32.75 19.75
C SER A 8 -33.22 -32.62 20.30
N THR A 9 -32.75 -33.61 21.06
CA THR A 9 -31.42 -33.59 21.69
C THR A 9 -30.27 -33.85 20.71
N VAL A 10 -30.53 -34.55 19.60
CA VAL A 10 -29.52 -34.80 18.56
C VAL A 10 -29.39 -33.59 17.63
N ASP A 11 -30.49 -32.93 17.29
CA ASP A 11 -30.49 -31.70 16.49
C ASP A 11 -29.86 -30.52 17.24
N GLU A 12 -30.07 -30.42 18.55
CA GLU A 12 -29.42 -29.43 19.41
C GLU A 12 -27.90 -29.65 19.52
N GLN A 13 -27.43 -30.91 19.53
CA GLN A 13 -26.00 -31.22 19.50
C GLN A 13 -25.35 -31.04 18.13
N LEU A 14 -26.10 -31.23 17.04
CA LEU A 14 -25.64 -30.94 15.68
C LEU A 14 -25.47 -29.43 15.45
N ASP A 15 -26.31 -28.60 16.06
CA ASP A 15 -26.23 -27.14 15.94
C ASP A 15 -25.08 -26.55 16.78
N GLN A 16 -24.83 -27.12 17.96
CA GLN A 16 -23.67 -26.74 18.79
C GLN A 16 -22.32 -27.13 18.16
N ARG A 17 -22.25 -28.21 17.36
CA ARG A 17 -21.02 -28.56 16.63
C ARG A 17 -20.74 -27.67 15.43
N LYS A 18 -21.76 -27.09 14.79
CA LYS A 18 -21.58 -26.20 13.63
C LYS A 18 -21.12 -24.79 14.02
N THR A 19 -21.53 -24.30 15.20
CA THR A 19 -21.17 -22.95 15.67
C THR A 19 -19.75 -22.84 16.24
N LYS A 20 -19.15 -23.95 16.69
CA LYS A 20 -17.79 -23.97 17.26
C LYS A 20 -16.65 -23.96 16.23
N LYS A 21 -16.94 -24.08 14.92
CA LYS A 21 -15.91 -24.21 13.87
C LYS A 21 -15.45 -22.87 13.26
N SER A 22 -15.92 -21.73 13.75
CA SER A 22 -15.53 -20.40 13.24
C SER A 22 -15.31 -19.39 14.37
N ARG A 23 -14.62 -19.81 15.42
CA ARG A 23 -14.00 -18.90 16.38
C ARG A 23 -12.53 -19.25 16.43
N ILE A 24 -11.70 -18.30 16.06
CA ILE A 24 -10.27 -18.37 16.35
C ILE A 24 -10.21 -18.36 17.88
N ASP A 25 -10.06 -19.55 18.48
CA ASP A 25 -9.93 -19.69 19.92
C ASP A 25 -8.65 -18.96 20.36
N LEU A 26 -8.83 -17.74 20.87
CA LEU A 26 -7.80 -16.93 21.55
C LEU A 26 -7.43 -17.52 22.93
N GLU A 27 -7.92 -18.73 23.25
CA GLU A 27 -7.68 -19.45 24.51
C GLU A 27 -6.42 -20.33 24.46
N GLY A 28 -5.78 -20.48 23.29
CA GLY A 28 -4.43 -21.06 23.16
C GLY A 28 -3.34 -20.02 23.41
N PRO A 29 -2.08 -20.42 23.66
CA PRO A 29 -1.03 -19.46 23.94
C PRO A 29 -0.85 -18.52 22.74
N LEU A 30 -1.05 -17.22 22.96
CA LEU A 30 -1.14 -16.12 21.97
C LEU A 30 -0.12 -16.20 20.83
N TRP A 31 1.06 -16.76 21.09
CA TRP A 31 2.11 -16.95 20.10
C TRP A 31 1.69 -17.79 18.89
N LYS A 32 0.81 -18.80 19.03
CA LYS A 32 0.35 -19.62 17.90
C LYS A 32 -0.55 -18.84 16.93
N GLY A 33 -1.44 -18.01 17.46
CA GLY A 33 -2.30 -17.15 16.66
C GLY A 33 -1.52 -16.03 15.97
N ILE A 34 -0.51 -15.49 16.64
CA ILE A 34 0.42 -14.51 16.03
C ILE A 34 1.24 -15.19 14.92
N LEU A 35 1.73 -16.42 15.13
CA LEU A 35 2.57 -17.11 14.16
C LEU A 35 1.82 -17.42 12.85
N ILE A 36 0.53 -17.79 12.91
CA ILE A 36 -0.28 -18.05 11.72
C ILE A 36 -0.52 -16.79 10.88
N PHE A 37 -0.48 -15.59 11.50
CA PHE A 37 -0.60 -14.29 10.83
C PHE A 37 0.74 -13.76 10.34
N VAL A 38 1.80 -13.93 11.12
CA VAL A 38 3.15 -13.44 10.79
C VAL A 38 3.75 -14.23 9.62
N LEU A 39 3.53 -15.55 9.55
CA LEU A 39 4.07 -16.38 8.47
C LEU A 39 3.65 -15.90 7.06
N PRO A 40 2.36 -15.68 6.76
CA PRO A 40 1.94 -15.14 5.47
C PRO A 40 2.35 -13.67 5.28
N LEU A 41 2.41 -12.86 6.35
CA LEU A 41 2.91 -11.49 6.29
C LEU A 41 4.38 -11.42 5.86
N MET A 42 5.23 -12.25 6.46
CA MET A 42 6.65 -12.33 6.10
C MET A 42 6.83 -12.83 4.67
N LEU A 43 6.08 -13.88 4.28
CA LEU A 43 6.12 -14.38 2.91
C LEU A 43 5.68 -13.30 1.90
N SER A 44 4.64 -12.53 2.21
CA SER A 44 4.18 -11.42 1.37
C SER A 44 5.26 -10.35 1.21
N ASN A 45 5.93 -9.97 2.30
CA ASN A 45 7.03 -9.01 2.24
C ASN A 45 8.23 -9.54 1.44
N PHE A 46 8.55 -10.83 1.57
CA PHE A 46 9.63 -11.47 0.82
C PHE A 46 9.34 -11.52 -0.68
N LEU A 47 8.12 -11.92 -1.06
CA LEU A 47 7.67 -11.91 -2.45
C LEU A 47 7.65 -10.49 -3.05
N ASN A 48 7.31 -9.48 -2.25
CA ASN A 48 7.35 -8.08 -2.67
C ASN A 48 8.80 -7.63 -2.97
N SER A 49 9.76 -7.96 -2.11
CA SER A 49 11.19 -7.66 -2.34
C SER A 49 11.75 -8.35 -3.59
N ILE A 50 11.37 -9.60 -3.84
CA ILE A 50 11.74 -10.32 -5.07
C ILE A 50 11.13 -9.61 -6.29
N SER A 51 9.86 -9.22 -6.22
CA SER A 51 9.19 -8.50 -7.30
C SER A 51 9.87 -7.18 -7.62
N GLY A 52 10.32 -6.43 -6.60
CA GLY A 52 11.14 -5.23 -6.78
C GLY A 52 12.48 -5.51 -7.48
N THR A 53 13.16 -6.59 -7.10
CA THR A 53 14.42 -7.02 -7.70
C THR A 53 14.25 -7.41 -9.18
N ILE A 54 13.25 -8.24 -9.48
CA ILE A 54 12.93 -8.66 -10.85
C ILE A 54 12.61 -7.46 -11.73
N SER A 55 11.81 -6.52 -11.22
CA SER A 55 11.45 -5.30 -11.95
C SER A 55 12.69 -4.48 -12.29
N SER A 56 13.63 -4.33 -11.35
CA SER A 56 14.91 -3.63 -11.58
C SER A 56 15.76 -4.32 -12.66
N ILE A 57 15.85 -5.65 -12.63
CA ILE A 57 16.57 -6.44 -13.64
C ILE A 57 15.93 -6.29 -15.03
N ILE A 58 14.59 -6.36 -15.11
CA ILE A 58 13.85 -6.21 -16.37
C ILE A 58 14.03 -4.79 -16.92
N LEU A 59 13.89 -3.76 -16.09
CA LEU A 59 14.11 -2.36 -16.50
C LEU A 59 15.55 -2.13 -16.98
N GLY A 60 16.55 -2.72 -16.30
CA GLY A 60 17.95 -2.65 -16.73
C GLY A 60 18.19 -3.24 -18.11
N ARG A 61 17.49 -4.34 -18.43
CA ARG A 61 17.60 -5.01 -19.72
C ARG A 61 16.76 -4.38 -20.84
N MET A 62 15.62 -3.75 -20.51
CA MET A 62 14.70 -3.15 -21.49
C MET A 62 15.06 -1.71 -21.88
N ILE A 63 15.50 -0.88 -20.92
CA ILE A 63 15.70 0.57 -21.14
C ILE A 63 17.18 0.94 -21.27
N GLY A 64 18.09 -0.02 -21.02
CA GLY A 64 19.53 0.17 -21.03
C GLY A 64 20.06 0.72 -19.70
N ILE A 65 21.34 0.44 -19.45
CA ILE A 65 22.03 0.74 -18.18
C ILE A 65 21.95 2.24 -17.84
N SER A 66 22.01 3.10 -18.86
CA SER A 66 21.93 4.56 -18.74
C SER A 66 20.58 5.05 -18.21
N ALA A 67 19.47 4.49 -18.68
CA ALA A 67 18.13 4.85 -18.20
C ALA A 67 17.83 4.23 -16.83
N LEU A 68 18.33 3.03 -16.54
CA LEU A 68 18.22 2.45 -15.20
C LEU A 68 19.03 3.25 -14.17
N ALA A 69 20.23 3.71 -14.53
CA ALA A 69 21.07 4.56 -13.69
C ALA A 69 20.36 5.88 -13.36
N ALA A 70 19.76 6.52 -14.36
CA ALA A 70 18.91 7.71 -14.20
C ALA A 70 17.76 7.50 -13.20
N VAL A 71 16.97 6.43 -13.39
CA VAL A 71 15.86 6.09 -12.49
C VAL A 71 16.37 5.82 -11.08
N SER A 72 17.50 5.14 -10.93
CA SER A 72 18.08 4.83 -9.62
C SER A 72 18.59 6.06 -8.86
N ALA A 73 19.09 7.09 -9.55
CA ALA A 73 19.53 8.35 -8.94
C ALA A 73 18.34 9.20 -8.47
N PHE A 74 17.22 9.16 -9.20
CA PHE A 74 15.99 9.85 -8.84
C PHE A 74 15.13 9.08 -7.82
N PHE A 75 15.34 7.76 -7.71
CA PHE A 75 14.55 6.87 -6.86
C PHE A 75 14.44 7.33 -5.39
N PRO A 76 15.50 7.81 -4.71
CA PRO A 76 15.40 8.29 -3.34
C PRO A 76 14.47 9.49 -3.19
N VAL A 77 14.51 10.42 -4.14
CA VAL A 77 13.64 11.61 -4.15
C VAL A 77 12.19 11.19 -4.38
N PHE A 78 11.95 10.33 -5.36
CA PHE A 78 10.62 9.76 -5.60
C PHE A 78 10.09 8.99 -4.39
N PHE A 79 10.94 8.16 -3.77
CA PHE A 79 10.59 7.36 -2.60
C PHE A 79 10.26 8.22 -1.39
N PHE A 80 11.01 9.29 -1.14
CA PHE A 80 10.70 10.27 -0.11
C PHE A 80 9.31 10.87 -0.32
N LEU A 81 8.99 11.20 -1.57
CA LEU A 81 7.71 11.79 -1.96
C LEU A 81 6.54 10.82 -1.77
N VAL A 82 6.70 9.57 -2.22
CA VAL A 82 5.71 8.50 -2.03
C VAL A 82 5.55 8.16 -0.54
N SER A 83 6.60 8.27 0.27
CA SER A 83 6.53 8.01 1.71
C SER A 83 5.56 8.93 2.44
N PHE A 84 5.41 10.19 2.01
CA PHE A 84 4.39 11.09 2.54
C PHE A 84 2.97 10.57 2.26
N VAL A 85 2.72 10.08 1.05
CA VAL A 85 1.41 9.53 0.65
C VAL A 85 1.10 8.28 1.41
N ILE A 86 2.07 7.36 1.53
CA ILE A 86 1.92 6.15 2.34
C ILE A 86 1.62 6.54 3.79
N GLY A 87 2.28 7.58 4.33
CA GLY A 87 1.99 8.08 5.68
C GLY A 87 0.57 8.62 5.84
N ILE A 88 0.11 9.45 4.90
CA ILE A 88 -1.25 10.01 4.90
C ILE A 88 -2.30 8.90 4.72
N GLY A 89 -2.13 8.02 3.74
CA GLY A 89 -3.02 6.90 3.46
C GLY A 89 -3.07 5.91 4.63
N GLY A 90 -1.91 5.54 5.18
CA GLY A 90 -1.81 4.70 6.37
C GLY A 90 -2.50 5.30 7.59
N GLY A 91 -2.24 6.57 7.91
CA GLY A 91 -2.91 7.27 9.01
C GLY A 91 -4.42 7.40 8.80
N SER A 92 -4.84 7.67 7.56
CA SER A 92 -6.25 7.75 7.19
C SER A 92 -6.95 6.40 7.30
N SER A 93 -6.31 5.31 6.88
CA SER A 93 -6.84 3.94 7.00
C SER A 93 -7.12 3.55 8.44
N VAL A 94 -6.26 3.95 9.39
CA VAL A 94 -6.50 3.75 10.83
C VAL A 94 -7.74 4.53 11.29
N LEU A 95 -7.86 5.81 10.93
CA LEU A 95 -9.02 6.63 11.31
C LEU A 95 -10.32 6.12 10.68
N ILE A 96 -10.26 5.65 9.43
CA ILE A 96 -11.38 5.02 8.72
C ILE A 96 -11.79 3.73 9.44
N GLY A 97 -10.83 2.88 9.80
CA GLY A 97 -11.09 1.64 10.54
C GLY A 97 -11.74 1.88 11.90
N GLN A 98 -11.29 2.90 12.63
CA GLN A 98 -11.90 3.32 13.90
C GLN A 98 -13.34 3.84 13.70
N ALA A 99 -13.56 4.72 12.73
CA ALA A 99 -14.89 5.26 12.44
C ALA A 99 -15.87 4.20 11.92
N PHE A 100 -15.38 3.25 11.11
CA PHE A 100 -16.14 2.11 10.63
C PHE A 100 -16.52 1.17 11.77
N GLY A 101 -15.57 0.85 12.67
CA GLY A 101 -15.83 0.04 13.87
C GLY A 101 -16.84 0.67 14.82
N ALA A 102 -16.88 2.01 14.90
CA ALA A 102 -17.86 2.78 15.68
C ALA A 102 -19.22 2.96 14.96
N GLN A 103 -19.40 2.39 13.75
CA GLN A 103 -20.58 2.57 12.90
C GLN A 103 -20.87 4.04 12.52
N GLU A 104 -19.89 4.93 12.58
CA GLU A 104 -20.02 6.35 12.27
C GLU A 104 -19.83 6.64 10.77
N TRP A 105 -20.75 6.20 9.93
CA TRP A 105 -20.67 6.32 8.46
C TRP A 105 -20.47 7.74 7.93
N LYS A 106 -21.01 8.76 8.62
CA LYS A 106 -20.79 10.17 8.27
C LYS A 106 -19.32 10.55 8.42
N LYS A 107 -18.68 10.11 9.51
CA LYS A 107 -17.28 10.40 9.80
C LYS A 107 -16.35 9.69 8.82
N VAL A 108 -16.68 8.45 8.43
CA VAL A 108 -15.97 7.73 7.35
C VAL A 108 -15.93 8.55 6.06
N LYS A 109 -17.07 9.09 5.60
CA LYS A 109 -17.13 9.93 4.40
C LYS A 109 -16.27 11.19 4.50
N VAL A 110 -16.28 11.84 5.66
CA VAL A 110 -15.48 13.07 5.90
C VAL A 110 -13.99 12.75 5.89
N ILE A 111 -13.58 11.66 6.56
CA ILE A 111 -12.17 11.24 6.59
C ILE A 111 -11.70 10.93 5.17
N VAL A 112 -12.41 10.07 4.44
CA VAL A 112 -12.06 9.71 3.05
C VAL A 112 -11.98 10.96 2.15
N GLY A 113 -12.96 11.86 2.21
CA GLY A 113 -12.96 13.09 1.43
C GLY A 113 -11.78 14.01 1.76
N THR A 114 -11.44 14.13 3.05
CA THR A 114 -10.31 14.95 3.52
C THR A 114 -8.98 14.35 3.07
N THR A 115 -8.84 13.03 3.16
CA THR A 115 -7.66 12.28 2.70
C THR A 115 -7.47 12.43 1.20
N LEU A 116 -8.51 12.19 0.39
CA LEU A 116 -8.44 12.36 -1.06
C LEU A 116 -8.02 13.78 -1.45
N THR A 117 -8.66 14.78 -0.84
CA THR A 117 -8.39 16.19 -1.13
C THR A 117 -6.97 16.57 -0.70
N SER A 118 -6.54 16.17 0.49
CA SER A 118 -5.19 16.47 1.01
C SER A 118 -4.11 15.82 0.16
N THR A 119 -4.29 14.55 -0.21
CA THR A 119 -3.34 13.82 -1.07
C THR A 119 -3.28 14.41 -2.47
N PHE A 120 -4.42 14.84 -3.03
CA PHE A 120 -4.46 15.52 -4.33
C PHE A 120 -3.75 16.88 -4.30
N LEU A 121 -4.02 17.71 -3.29
CA LEU A 121 -3.34 18.99 -3.10
C LEU A 121 -1.84 18.80 -2.91
N LEU A 122 -1.43 17.80 -2.12
CA LEU A 122 -0.02 17.49 -1.92
C LEU A 122 0.63 17.03 -3.22
N GLY A 123 -0.03 16.15 -3.98
CA GLY A 123 0.44 15.72 -5.30
C GLY A 123 0.64 16.90 -6.26
N LEU A 124 -0.31 17.84 -6.30
CA LEU A 124 -0.22 19.04 -7.13
C LEU A 124 0.91 19.98 -6.67
N LEU A 125 1.03 20.18 -5.35
CA LEU A 125 2.08 21.00 -4.73
C LEU A 125 3.48 20.48 -5.05
N LEU A 126 3.63 19.17 -5.24
CA LEU A 126 4.91 18.53 -5.55
C LEU A 126 5.15 18.40 -7.06
N ALA A 127 4.10 18.19 -7.84
CA ALA A 127 4.18 18.08 -9.30
C ALA A 127 4.62 19.40 -9.96
N ILE A 128 4.09 20.55 -9.51
CA ILE A 128 4.41 21.87 -10.09
C ILE A 128 5.91 22.21 -9.98
N PRO A 129 6.53 22.25 -8.78
CA PRO A 129 7.97 22.48 -8.66
C PRO A 129 8.77 21.32 -9.26
N GLY A 130 8.25 20.09 -9.22
CA GLY A 130 8.85 18.93 -9.87
C GLY A 130 9.07 19.12 -11.37
N LEU A 131 8.07 19.63 -12.10
CA LEU A 131 8.17 19.96 -13.53
C LEU A 131 9.11 21.14 -13.81
N LEU A 132 9.06 22.17 -12.96
CA LEU A 132 9.83 23.41 -13.15
C LEU A 132 11.32 23.22 -12.85
N PHE A 133 11.63 22.46 -11.80
CA PHE A 133 13.01 22.25 -11.31
C PHE A 133 13.58 20.88 -11.68
N THR A 134 12.95 20.14 -12.61
CA THR A 134 13.41 18.79 -13.00
C THR A 134 14.91 18.78 -13.31
N HIS A 135 15.40 19.72 -14.11
CA HIS A 135 16.80 19.77 -14.53
C HIS A 135 17.75 20.02 -13.34
N ASN A 136 17.45 21.05 -12.54
CA ASN A 136 18.25 21.38 -11.36
C ASN A 136 18.27 20.25 -10.32
N LEU A 137 17.14 19.55 -10.15
CA LEU A 137 17.02 18.44 -9.22
C LEU A 137 17.89 17.25 -9.68
N LEU A 138 17.95 17.00 -10.99
CA LEU A 138 18.80 15.97 -11.59
C LEU A 138 20.30 16.32 -11.52
N GLU A 139 20.66 17.58 -11.72
CA GLU A 139 22.04 18.04 -11.49
C GLU A 139 22.44 17.88 -10.02
N LEU A 140 21.53 18.21 -9.09
CA LEU A 140 21.78 18.10 -7.66
C LEU A 140 21.96 16.65 -7.19
N THR A 141 21.31 15.68 -7.84
CA THR A 141 21.48 14.25 -7.55
C THR A 141 22.78 13.67 -8.14
N GLY A 142 23.63 14.48 -8.78
CA GLY A 142 24.90 14.05 -9.36
C GLY A 142 24.74 13.25 -10.66
N THR A 143 23.65 13.49 -11.39
CA THR A 143 23.37 12.81 -12.66
C THR A 143 24.38 13.24 -13.73
N PRO A 144 25.11 12.33 -14.39
CA PRO A 144 26.03 12.68 -15.47
C PRO A 144 25.30 13.39 -16.63
N ALA A 145 25.91 14.44 -17.18
CA ALA A 145 25.31 15.28 -18.22
C ALA A 145 24.82 14.50 -19.45
N ASP A 146 25.49 13.38 -19.78
CA ASP A 146 25.15 12.48 -20.89
C ASP A 146 23.76 11.82 -20.76
N ILE A 147 23.23 11.71 -19.54
CA ILE A 147 21.92 11.08 -19.29
C ILE A 147 20.87 12.05 -18.76
N ILE A 148 21.22 13.30 -18.45
CA ILE A 148 20.29 14.30 -17.87
C ILE A 148 19.08 14.53 -18.78
N GLU A 149 19.26 14.65 -20.10
CA GLU A 149 18.14 14.93 -21.02
C GLU A 149 17.12 13.79 -21.06
N THR A 150 17.60 12.54 -21.18
CA THR A 150 16.77 11.33 -21.17
C THR A 150 16.05 11.16 -19.84
N SER A 151 16.75 11.45 -18.74
CA SER A 151 16.23 11.38 -17.38
C SER A 151 15.15 12.43 -17.12
N ALA A 152 15.33 13.65 -17.64
CA ALA A 152 14.37 14.74 -17.49
C ALA A 152 13.04 14.43 -18.19
N GLY A 153 13.07 13.76 -19.34
CA GLY A 153 11.86 13.28 -20.02
C GLY A 153 11.07 12.30 -19.14
N PHE A 154 11.76 11.33 -18.54
CA PHE A 154 11.14 10.33 -17.66
C PHE A 154 10.59 10.98 -16.38
N ALA A 155 11.36 11.87 -15.75
CA ALA A 155 10.96 12.58 -14.55
C ALA A 155 9.73 13.47 -14.80
N ARG A 156 9.66 14.18 -15.94
CA ARG A 156 8.48 14.97 -16.31
C ARG A 156 7.22 14.13 -16.45
N ILE A 157 7.31 12.94 -17.05
CA ILE A 157 6.17 12.01 -17.16
C ILE A 157 5.72 11.56 -15.77
N ILE A 158 6.67 11.23 -14.89
CA ILE A 158 6.36 10.84 -13.51
C ILE A 158 5.68 11.99 -12.76
N PHE A 159 6.23 13.22 -12.82
CA PHE A 159 5.63 14.38 -12.17
C PHE A 159 4.24 14.72 -12.70
N LEU A 160 3.99 14.53 -14.01
CA LEU A 160 2.65 14.69 -14.58
C LEU A 160 1.69 13.62 -14.07
N ALA A 161 2.16 12.38 -13.91
CA ALA A 161 1.38 11.27 -13.38
C ALA A 161 1.21 11.31 -11.85
N MET A 162 2.00 12.10 -11.11
CA MET A 162 2.02 12.12 -9.66
C MET A 162 0.65 12.37 -9.00
N PRO A 163 -0.16 13.38 -9.41
CA PRO A 163 -1.45 13.61 -8.78
C PRO A 163 -2.39 12.40 -8.88
N VAL A 164 -2.32 11.67 -10.00
CA VAL A 164 -3.12 10.46 -10.26
C VAL A 164 -2.56 9.27 -9.47
N LEU A 165 -1.24 9.08 -9.48
CA LEU A 165 -0.56 8.02 -8.71
C LEU A 165 -0.81 8.16 -7.21
N PHE A 166 -0.83 9.39 -6.71
CA PHE A 166 -1.05 9.68 -5.29
C PHE A 166 -2.49 9.40 -4.88
N LEU A 167 -3.46 9.74 -5.74
CA LEU A 167 -4.86 9.35 -5.55
C LEU A 167 -5.07 7.84 -5.56
N PHE A 168 -4.35 7.11 -6.42
CA PHE A 168 -4.45 5.65 -6.50
C PHE A 168 -3.83 4.93 -5.29
N ASN A 169 -2.81 5.53 -4.66
CA ASN A 169 -2.13 4.95 -3.50
C ASN A 169 -2.86 5.16 -2.17
N VAL A 170 -3.96 5.92 -2.15
CA VAL A 170 -4.71 6.27 -0.93
C VAL A 170 -5.97 5.44 -0.73
#